data_AF-A0A3Q8XPF7-F1
#
_entry.id   AF-A0A3Q8XPF7-F1
#
_cell.length_a   1.000
_cell.length_b   1.000
_cell.length_c   1.000
_cell.angle_alpha   90.00
_cell.angle_beta   90.00
_cell.angle_gamma   90.00
#
_symmetry.space_group_name_H-M   'P 1'
#
loop_
_entity.id
_entity.type
_entity.pdbx_description
1 polymer ?
#
loop_
_entity_poly.entity_id
_entity_poly.type
_entity_poly.pdbx_seq_one_letter_code
_entity_poly.pdbx_strand_id
1 'polypeptide(L)'
;MSINQVLTVEERAVVVSQLAEAQAALHRVEIGGQTASVAYDGESVSYSPANVGQLRHYVRTLEAKLGLRASARARSRGVRF
;
A
#
# COMPACT_ATOMS: atom_id res chain seq x y z
N MET A 1 5.23 8.10 -25.07
CA MET A 1 4.66 6.76 -24.82
C MET A 1 4.54 6.56 -23.31
N SER A 2 3.36 6.80 -22.74
CA SER A 2 3.10 6.50 -21.32
C SER A 2 2.61 5.07 -21.24
N ILE A 3 3.47 4.18 -20.71
CA ILE A 3 3.17 2.77 -20.47
C ILE A 3 2.08 2.73 -19.39
N ASN A 4 0.84 2.56 -19.80
CA ASN A 4 -0.27 2.33 -18.90
C ASN A 4 -0.08 0.90 -18.38
N GLN A 5 0.58 0.74 -17.23
CA GLN A 5 0.89 -0.57 -16.65
C GLN A 5 -0.43 -1.30 -16.34
N VAL A 6 -0.85 -2.16 -17.26
CA VAL A 6 -1.87 -3.16 -17.00
C VAL A 6 -1.19 -4.17 -16.09
N LEU A 7 -1.33 -3.97 -14.78
CA LEU A 7 -0.84 -4.88 -13.76
C LEU A 7 -1.31 -6.29 -14.15
N THR A 8 -0.36 -7.16 -14.51
CA THR A 8 -0.65 -8.55 -14.90
C THR A 8 -1.32 -9.28 -13.75
N VAL A 9 -2.01 -10.38 -14.02
CA VAL A 9 -2.74 -11.13 -12.97
C VAL A 9 -1.77 -11.58 -11.86
N GLU A 10 -0.53 -11.91 -12.21
CA GLU A 10 0.51 -12.29 -11.27
C GLU A 10 0.97 -11.11 -10.41
N GLU A 11 1.23 -9.95 -11.01
CA GLU A 11 1.57 -8.74 -10.25
C GLU A 11 0.42 -8.31 -9.33
N ARG A 12 -0.84 -8.47 -9.75
CA ARG A 12 -2.00 -8.24 -8.88
C ARG A 12 -2.02 -9.19 -7.69
N ALA A 13 -1.75 -10.48 -7.91
CA ALA A 13 -1.69 -11.46 -6.84
C ALA A 13 -0.58 -11.12 -5.82
N VAL A 14 0.61 -10.74 -6.31
CA VAL A 14 1.72 -10.28 -5.46
C VAL A 14 1.32 -9.05 -4.64
N VAL A 15 0.71 -8.04 -5.26
CA VAL A 15 0.28 -6.81 -4.57
C VAL A 15 -0.83 -7.08 -3.55
N VAL A 16 -1.73 -8.03 -3.81
CA VAL A 16 -2.75 -8.47 -2.85
C VAL A 16 -2.12 -9.16 -1.64
N SER A 17 -1.15 -10.05 -1.86
CA SER A 17 -0.41 -10.70 -0.76
C SER A 17 0.36 -9.69 0.08
N GLN A 18 1.07 -8.76 -0.57
CA GLN A 18 1.78 -7.67 0.14
C GLN A 18 0.82 -6.78 0.94
N LEU A 19 -0.38 -6.53 0.41
CA LEU A 19 -1.39 -5.74 1.11
C LEU A 19 -1.90 -6.48 2.36
N ALA A 20 -2.15 -7.77 2.26
CA ALA A 20 -2.56 -8.59 3.41
C ALA A 20 -1.47 -8.62 4.49
N GLU A 21 -0.21 -8.81 4.11
CA GLU A 21 0.93 -8.77 5.02
C GLU A 21 1.06 -7.40 5.70
N ALA A 22 0.98 -6.32 4.93
CA ALA A 22 1.08 -4.96 5.44
C ALA A 22 -0.09 -4.60 6.38
N GLN A 23 -1.31 -5.07 6.10
CA GLN A 23 -2.45 -4.90 6.99
C GLN A 23 -2.29 -5.69 8.30
N ALA A 24 -1.80 -6.93 8.23
CA ALA A 24 -1.52 -7.73 9.43
C ALA A 24 -0.38 -7.13 10.27
N ALA A 25 0.63 -6.57 9.62
CA ALA A 25 1.71 -5.82 10.27
C ALA A 25 1.16 -4.56 10.97
N LEU A 26 0.30 -3.79 10.28
CA LEU A 26 -0.31 -2.59 10.83
C LEU A 26 -1.17 -2.90 12.05
N HIS A 27 -1.99 -3.94 11.99
CA HIS A 27 -2.81 -4.39 13.11
C HIS A 27 -1.96 -4.79 14.32
N ARG A 28 -0.83 -5.50 14.10
CA ARG A 28 0.12 -5.88 15.16
C ARG A 28 0.79 -4.66 15.81
N VAL A 29 1.21 -3.70 14.99
CA VAL A 29 1.85 -2.46 15.46
C VAL A 29 0.86 -1.58 16.22
N GLU A 30 -0.37 -1.39 15.70
CA GLU A 30 -1.40 -0.55 16.31
C GLU A 30 -1.98 -1.15 17.60
N ILE A 31 -2.14 -2.47 17.69
CA ILE A 31 -2.73 -3.14 18.88
C ILE A 31 -1.68 -3.49 19.93
N GLY A 32 -0.54 -4.03 19.51
CA GLY A 32 0.45 -4.60 20.42
C GLY A 32 1.68 -3.73 20.67
N GLY A 33 1.83 -2.60 19.94
CA GLY A 33 3.04 -1.77 20.00
C GLY A 33 4.31 -2.49 19.50
N GLN A 34 4.17 -3.64 18.85
CA GLN A 34 5.28 -4.49 18.41
C GLN A 34 5.78 -4.08 17.03
N THR A 35 7.06 -4.33 16.77
CA THR A 35 7.67 -4.14 15.45
C THR A 35 7.17 -5.23 14.49
N ALA A 36 6.79 -4.85 13.27
CA ALA A 36 6.36 -5.78 12.23
C ALA A 36 7.22 -5.62 10.97
N SER A 37 7.68 -6.74 10.42
CA SER A 37 8.46 -6.76 9.17
C SER A 37 7.55 -7.08 7.99
N VAL A 38 7.70 -6.34 6.91
CA VAL A 38 6.98 -6.53 5.64
C VAL A 38 8.00 -6.70 4.53
N ALA A 39 7.80 -7.67 3.64
CA ALA A 39 8.64 -7.84 2.47
C ALA A 39 8.30 -6.77 1.42
N TYR A 40 9.32 -6.01 1.00
CA TYR A 40 9.24 -4.96 -0.01
C TYR A 40 10.38 -5.17 -1.01
N ASP A 41 10.04 -5.47 -2.26
CA ASP A 41 11.01 -5.58 -3.37
C ASP A 41 12.18 -6.57 -3.13
N GLY A 42 11.93 -7.63 -2.34
CA GLY A 42 12.94 -8.61 -1.94
C GLY A 42 13.71 -8.24 -0.65
N GLU A 43 13.44 -7.08 -0.06
CA GLU A 43 14.02 -6.63 1.20
C GLU A 43 12.97 -6.65 2.32
N SER A 44 13.38 -7.04 3.54
CA SER A 44 12.48 -7.01 4.71
C SER A 44 12.55 -5.66 5.41
N VAL A 45 11.51 -4.85 5.25
CA VAL A 45 11.41 -3.54 5.92
C VAL A 45 10.69 -3.72 7.25
N SER A 46 11.33 -3.30 8.35
CA SER A 46 10.76 -3.38 9.69
C SER A 46 10.11 -2.06 10.11
N TYR A 47 8.84 -2.11 10.46
CA TYR A 47 8.04 -0.98 10.92
C TYR A 47 7.78 -1.09 12.42
N SER A 48 8.05 0.00 13.14
CA SER A 48 7.74 0.14 14.57
C SER A 48 6.57 1.14 14.76
N PRO A 49 6.01 1.28 15.98
CA PRO A 49 4.98 2.27 16.26
C PRO A 49 5.38 3.71 15.88
N ALA A 50 6.69 4.02 15.94
CA ALA A 50 7.21 5.32 15.50
C ALA A 50 7.03 5.57 13.99
N ASN A 51 7.04 4.51 13.17
CA ASN A 51 6.95 4.57 11.71
C ASN A 51 5.59 4.07 11.18
N VAL A 52 4.58 3.90 12.04
CA VAL A 52 3.25 3.39 11.65
C VAL A 52 2.57 4.27 10.58
N GLY A 53 2.87 5.58 10.57
CA GLY A 53 2.40 6.50 9.54
C GLY A 53 2.92 6.15 8.14
N GLN A 54 4.16 5.68 8.03
CA GLN A 54 4.74 5.23 6.76
C GLN A 54 4.11 3.91 6.30
N LEU A 55 3.87 2.97 7.23
CA LEU A 55 3.18 1.72 6.95
C LEU A 55 1.74 1.97 6.44
N ARG A 56 1.01 2.91 7.04
CA ARG A 56 -0.29 3.37 6.56
C ARG A 56 -0.25 3.94 5.16
N HIS A 57 0.76 4.76 4.85
CA HIS A 57 0.95 5.31 3.52
C HIS A 57 1.26 4.22 2.49
N TYR A 58 2.07 3.23 2.87
CA TYR A 58 2.39 2.08 2.04
C TYR A 58 1.15 1.26 1.67
N VAL A 59 0.32 0.89 2.66
CA VAL A 59 -0.96 0.19 2.43
C VAL A 59 -1.85 0.98 1.46
N ARG A 60 -1.98 2.30 1.65
CA ARG A 60 -2.77 3.16 0.75
C ARG A 60 -2.24 3.18 -0.68
N THR A 61 -0.92 3.09 -0.84
CA THR A 61 -0.28 3.04 -2.17
C THR A 61 -0.58 1.72 -2.86
N LEU A 62 -0.56 0.59 -2.13
CA LEU A 62 -0.93 -0.72 -2.66
C LEU A 62 -2.42 -0.76 -3.05
N GLU A 63 -3.31 -0.22 -2.22
CA GLU A 63 -4.75 -0.09 -2.53
C GLU A 63 -4.98 0.72 -3.82
N ALA A 64 -4.23 1.81 -4.00
CA ALA A 64 -4.30 2.63 -5.20
C ALA A 64 -3.79 1.89 -6.45
N LYS A 65 -2.70 1.11 -6.33
CA LYS A 65 -2.17 0.25 -7.42
C LYS A 65 -3.17 -0.81 -7.85
N LEU A 66 -3.93 -1.38 -6.90
CA LEU A 66 -4.97 -2.37 -7.20
C LEU A 66 -6.23 -1.76 -7.82
N GLY A 67 -6.38 -0.43 -7.76
CA GLY A 67 -7.60 0.26 -8.17
C GLY A 67 -8.72 0.19 -7.13
N LEU A 68 -8.46 -0.34 -5.94
CA LEU A 68 -9.42 -0.42 -4.83
C LEU A 68 -9.77 0.96 -4.27
N ARG A 69 -8.88 1.94 -4.50
CA ARG A 69 -9.06 3.30 -4.04
C ARG A 69 -8.82 4.25 -5.20
N ALA A 70 -9.87 4.99 -5.57
CA ALA A 70 -9.71 6.14 -6.44
C ALA A 70 -8.73 7.10 -5.75
N SER A 71 -7.50 7.19 -6.28
CA SER A 71 -6.55 8.23 -5.89
C SER A 71 -7.31 9.54 -5.79
N ALA A 72 -7.21 10.24 -4.66
CA ALA A 72 -7.93 11.51 -4.46
C ALA A 72 -7.65 12.51 -5.59
N ARG A 73 -6.55 12.32 -6.33
CA ARG A 73 -6.15 13.05 -7.53
C ARG A 73 -7.08 12.86 -8.74
N ALA A 74 -7.90 11.81 -8.78
CA ALA A 74 -8.88 11.59 -9.83
C ALA A 74 -10.12 12.49 -9.68
N ARG A 75 -10.39 13.04 -8.49
CA ARG A 75 -11.54 13.95 -8.26
C ARG A 75 -11.25 15.41 -8.61
N SER A 76 -10.03 15.75 -9.01
CA SER A 76 -9.63 17.12 -9.38
C SER A 76 -9.92 17.49 -10.83
N ARG A 77 -10.48 16.59 -11.65
CA ARG A 77 -10.80 16.85 -13.07
C ARG A 77 -12.19 17.48 -13.28
N GLY A 78 -12.63 18.38 -12.40
CA GLY A 78 -13.97 18.95 -12.51
C GLY A 78 -14.30 20.09 -11.56
N VAL A 79 -13.50 21.17 -11.55
CA VAL A 79 -14.01 22.49 -11.16
C VAL A 79 -13.45 23.49 -12.16
N ARG A 80 -14.31 23.90 -13.10
CA ARG A 80 -14.11 25.11 -13.92
C ARG A 80 -14.85 26.21 -13.18
N PHE A 81 -14.14 27.27 -12.78
CA PHE A 81 -14.73 28.56 -12.43
C PHE A 81 -15.05 29.33 -13.71
#